data_AF-A0A452QGH1-F1
#
_entry.id   AF-A0A452QGH1-F1
#
_cell.length_a   1.000
_cell.length_b   1.000
_cell.length_c   1.000
_cell.angle_alpha   90.00
_cell.angle_beta   90.00
_cell.angle_gamma   90.00
#
_symmetry.space_group_name_H-M   'P 1'
#
loop_
_entity.id
_entity.type
_entity.pdbx_description
1 polymer ?
#
loop_
_entity_poly.entity_id
_entity_poly.type
_entity_poly.pdbx_seq_one_letter_code
_entity_poly.pdbx_strand_id
1 'polypeptide(L)'
;MAAEQDVRVVGPGPGAGLCRVIRALVLLLCFAARGGALYFHIGETEKKCFIEEIPDETMVIGNYRTQLYDKQREEYQPATPGLGMFVEVKDPEDKVILARQYGSEGRFTFTSHTPGEHQICLHSNSTKFSLFAGGMLVSGATWDL
;
A
#
# COMPACT_ATOMS: atom_id res chain seq x y z
N MET A 1 -23.54 -2.86 75.99
CA MET A 1 -22.46 -2.80 74.99
C MET A 1 -23.07 -3.05 73.63
N ALA A 2 -23.27 -2.00 72.84
CA ALA A 2 -23.62 -2.07 71.43
C ALA A 2 -22.62 -1.16 70.72
N ALA A 3 -21.87 -1.70 69.77
CA ALA A 3 -20.88 -0.96 68.97
C ALA A 3 -21.38 -0.89 67.53
N GLU A 4 -21.40 0.34 66.99
CA GLU A 4 -21.69 0.67 65.60
C GLU A 4 -20.69 0.03 64.61
N GLN A 5 -21.15 -0.27 63.41
CA GLN A 5 -20.36 -0.79 62.30
C GLN A 5 -20.37 0.25 61.16
N ASP A 6 -19.24 0.94 60.98
CA ASP A 6 -19.02 1.96 59.94
C ASP A 6 -18.75 1.28 58.59
N VAL A 7 -19.66 1.46 57.63
CA VAL A 7 -19.54 0.96 56.26
C VAL A 7 -18.65 1.91 55.45
N ARG A 8 -17.37 1.55 55.26
CA ARG A 8 -16.50 2.24 54.30
C ARG A 8 -16.82 1.81 52.87
N VAL A 9 -17.53 2.65 52.14
CA VAL A 9 -17.68 2.55 50.68
C VAL A 9 -16.37 2.97 50.02
N VAL A 10 -15.61 2.01 49.49
CA VAL A 10 -14.44 2.29 48.63
C VAL A 10 -14.96 2.67 47.24
N GLY A 11 -14.95 3.97 46.93
CA GLY A 11 -15.30 4.49 45.61
C GLY A 11 -14.22 4.18 44.55
N PRO A 12 -14.60 4.01 43.26
CA PRO A 12 -13.65 3.76 42.18
C PRO A 12 -12.81 5.02 41.87
N GLY A 13 -11.50 4.85 41.68
CA GLY A 13 -10.58 5.94 41.38
C GLY A 13 -10.79 6.58 39.99
N PRO A 14 -10.50 7.88 39.82
CA PRO A 14 -10.83 8.67 38.62
C PRO A 14 -10.03 8.34 37.35
N GLY A 15 -9.04 7.42 37.41
CA GLY A 15 -8.12 7.14 36.30
C GLY A 15 -8.55 6.04 35.32
N ALA A 16 -9.56 5.22 35.66
CA ALA A 16 -9.91 4.04 34.87
C ALA A 16 -10.78 4.34 33.63
N GLY A 17 -11.57 5.42 33.67
CA GLY A 17 -12.44 5.82 32.56
C GLY A 17 -11.69 6.42 31.38
N LEU A 18 -10.74 7.31 31.67
CA LEU A 18 -9.96 8.02 30.65
C LEU A 18 -9.10 7.05 29.82
N CYS A 19 -8.50 6.05 30.46
CA CYS A 19 -7.68 5.03 29.80
C CYS A 19 -8.52 4.14 28.86
N ARG A 20 -9.76 3.82 29.24
CA ARG A 20 -10.71 3.07 28.39
C ARG A 20 -11.17 3.87 27.19
N VAL A 21 -11.43 5.16 27.36
CA VAL A 21 -11.83 6.07 26.28
C VAL A 21 -10.68 6.25 25.29
N ILE A 22 -9.46 6.50 25.76
CA ILE A 22 -8.28 6.63 24.89
C ILE A 22 -8.06 5.35 24.09
N ARG A 23 -8.14 4.17 24.74
CA ARG A 23 -7.97 2.89 24.07
C ARG A 23 -9.06 2.64 23.01
N ALA A 24 -10.31 2.98 23.31
CA ALA A 24 -11.40 2.92 22.34
C ALA A 24 -11.18 3.86 21.16
N LEU A 25 -10.71 5.09 21.42
CA LEU A 25 -10.42 6.10 20.38
C LEU A 25 -9.29 5.64 19.45
N VAL A 26 -8.20 5.09 20.00
CA VAL A 26 -7.07 4.54 19.23
C VAL A 26 -7.53 3.37 18.36
N LEU A 27 -8.33 2.46 18.91
CA LEU A 27 -8.88 1.34 18.13
C LEU A 27 -9.77 1.85 16.99
N LEU A 28 -10.61 2.86 17.24
CA LEU A 28 -11.47 3.46 16.22
C LEU A 28 -10.66 4.12 15.09
N LEU A 29 -9.58 4.82 15.44
CA LEU A 29 -8.65 5.46 14.49
C LEU A 29 -7.91 4.43 13.63
N CYS A 30 -7.48 3.29 14.20
CA CYS A 30 -6.85 2.22 13.42
C CYS A 30 -7.81 1.60 12.40
N PHE A 31 -9.11 1.48 12.72
CA PHE A 31 -10.11 1.00 11.77
C PHE A 31 -10.42 2.01 10.65
N ALA A 32 -10.21 3.30 10.88
CA ALA A 32 -10.43 4.35 9.89
C ALA A 32 -9.30 4.47 8.86
N ALA A 33 -8.08 4.02 9.21
CA ALA A 33 -6.94 4.00 8.29
C ALA A 33 -7.09 2.86 7.28
N ARG A 34 -7.74 3.12 6.15
CA ARG A 34 -7.73 2.25 4.97
C ARG A 34 -6.61 2.70 4.04
N GLY A 35 -5.47 2.01 4.08
CA GLY A 35 -4.46 2.09 3.04
C GLY A 35 -4.39 0.76 2.30
N GLY A 36 -4.59 0.77 0.98
CA GLY A 36 -4.40 -0.43 0.16
C GLY A 36 -2.91 -0.64 -0.11
N ALA A 37 -2.32 -1.69 0.46
CA ALA A 37 -0.97 -2.13 0.10
C ALA A 37 -1.05 -3.49 -0.59
N LEU A 38 -0.56 -3.54 -1.83
CA LEU A 38 -0.55 -4.74 -2.67
C LEU A 38 0.89 -5.20 -2.85
N TYR A 39 1.16 -6.43 -2.41
CA TYR A 39 2.40 -7.12 -2.68
C TYR A 39 2.18 -8.17 -3.75
N PHE A 40 2.99 -8.12 -4.80
CA PHE A 40 2.86 -9.01 -5.93
C PHE A 40 4.22 -9.29 -6.56
N HIS A 41 4.28 -10.40 -7.27
CA HIS A 41 5.46 -10.76 -8.03
C HIS A 41 5.26 -10.39 -9.50
N ILE A 42 6.31 -9.87 -10.12
CA ILE A 42 6.34 -9.51 -11.53
C ILE A 42 7.51 -10.25 -12.18
N GLY A 43 7.27 -10.96 -13.28
CA GLY A 43 8.36 -11.39 -14.17
C GLY A 43 9.01 -10.22 -14.92
N GLU A 44 10.24 -10.38 -15.44
CA GLU A 44 10.96 -9.31 -16.17
C GLU A 44 10.19 -8.70 -17.34
N THR A 45 9.28 -9.45 -17.96
CA THR A 45 8.43 -9.01 -19.08
C THR A 45 6.94 -9.10 -18.77
N GLU A 46 6.60 -9.31 -17.50
CA GLU A 46 5.21 -9.45 -17.09
C GLU A 46 4.59 -8.07 -16.83
N LYS A 47 3.39 -7.87 -17.35
CA LYS A 47 2.57 -6.70 -17.08
C LYS A 47 1.49 -7.09 -16.07
N LYS A 48 1.49 -6.42 -14.91
CA LYS A 48 0.46 -6.57 -13.89
C LYS A 48 -0.44 -5.35 -13.92
N CYS A 49 -1.73 -5.57 -14.11
CA CYS A 49 -2.74 -4.53 -14.18
C CYS A 49 -3.73 -4.68 -13.04
N PHE A 50 -4.07 -3.56 -12.43
CA PHE A 50 -5.02 -3.43 -11.33
C PHE A 50 -6.18 -2.57 -11.82
N ILE A 51 -7.40 -3.01 -11.56
CA ILE A 51 -8.61 -2.29 -11.94
C ILE A 51 -9.17 -1.68 -10.67
N GLU A 52 -9.26 -0.36 -10.63
CA GLU A 52 -9.73 0.41 -9.47
C GLU A 52 -10.88 1.31 -9.89
N GLU A 53 -11.94 1.34 -9.08
CA GLU A 53 -13.07 2.24 -9.27
C GLU A 53 -12.74 3.60 -8.65
N ILE A 54 -12.55 4.61 -9.50
CA ILE A 54 -12.11 5.95 -9.09
C ILE A 54 -13.23 6.95 -9.40
N PRO A 55 -13.61 7.82 -8.45
CA PRO A 55 -14.60 8.85 -8.71
C PRO A 55 -14.08 9.95 -9.65
N ASP A 56 -14.98 10.85 -10.03
CA ASP A 56 -14.67 11.99 -10.89
C ASP A 56 -13.74 12.99 -10.19
N GLU A 57 -12.91 13.69 -10.99
CA GLU A 57 -11.96 14.72 -10.56
C GLU A 57 -11.12 14.36 -9.33
N THR A 58 -10.70 13.09 -9.24
CA THR A 58 -9.96 12.56 -8.09
C THR A 58 -8.48 12.41 -8.43
N MET A 59 -7.60 12.97 -7.60
CA MET A 59 -6.16 12.84 -7.76
C MET A 59 -5.66 11.59 -7.02
N VAL A 60 -5.06 10.68 -7.78
CA VAL A 60 -4.57 9.41 -7.24
C VAL A 60 -3.05 9.42 -7.18
N ILE A 61 -2.52 9.04 -6.03
CA ILE A 61 -1.08 8.93 -5.81
C ILE A 61 -0.72 7.45 -5.67
N GLY A 62 0.13 6.98 -6.58
CA GLY A 62 0.65 5.62 -6.56
C GLY A 62 2.11 5.59 -6.09
N ASN A 63 2.39 4.86 -5.02
CA ASN A 63 3.76 4.58 -4.60
C ASN A 63 4.09 3.13 -4.97
N TYR A 64 5.27 2.88 -5.51
CA TYR A 64 5.70 1.52 -5.80
C TYR A 64 7.19 1.32 -5.49
N ARG A 65 7.53 0.07 -5.17
CA ARG A 65 8.90 -0.36 -4.93
C ARG A 65 9.10 -1.76 -5.49
N THR A 66 10.16 -1.95 -6.28
CA THR A 66 10.53 -3.23 -6.86
C THR A 66 11.90 -3.68 -6.34
N GLN A 67 11.98 -4.92 -5.89
CA GLN A 67 13.17 -5.54 -5.33
C GLN A 67 13.45 -6.86 -6.06
N LEU A 68 14.71 -7.29 -6.05
CA LEU A 68 15.11 -8.59 -6.56
C LEU A 68 15.12 -9.58 -5.40
N TYR A 69 14.38 -10.68 -5.52
CA TYR A 69 14.47 -11.79 -4.58
C TYR A 69 15.49 -12.81 -5.06
N ASP A 70 16.56 -13.00 -4.28
CA ASP A 70 17.59 -14.00 -4.52
C ASP A 70 17.21 -15.32 -3.83
N LYS A 71 16.85 -16.34 -4.61
CA LYS A 71 16.46 -17.66 -4.10
C LYS A 71 17.62 -18.43 -3.45
N GLN A 72 18.87 -18.16 -3.81
CA GLN A 72 20.02 -18.87 -3.23
C GLN A 72 20.30 -18.40 -1.81
N ARG A 73 20.03 -17.12 -1.54
CA ARG A 73 20.25 -16.49 -0.22
C ARG A 73 18.98 -16.28 0.59
N GLU A 74 17.82 -16.54 -0.01
CA GLU A 74 16.48 -16.24 0.53
C GLU A 74 16.34 -14.78 1.00
N GLU A 75 17.01 -13.85 0.30
CA GLU A 75 17.15 -12.45 0.70
C GLU A 75 16.66 -11.49 -0.40
N TYR A 76 16.06 -10.39 0.03
CA TYR A 76 15.68 -9.28 -0.85
C TYR A 76 16.88 -8.36 -1.09
N GLN A 77 17.35 -8.34 -2.33
CA GLN A 77 18.40 -7.44 -2.77
C GLN A 77 17.80 -6.18 -3.42
N PRO A 78 18.48 -5.03 -3.31
CA PRO A 78 18.11 -3.85 -4.06
C PRO A 78 18.11 -4.15 -5.56
N ALA A 79 17.19 -3.51 -6.28
CA ALA A 79 17.11 -3.69 -7.72
C ALA A 79 18.43 -3.32 -8.41
N THR A 80 18.77 -4.09 -9.45
CA THR A 80 20.00 -3.92 -10.21
C THR A 80 20.02 -2.55 -10.91
N PRO A 81 21.18 -1.87 -11.02
CA PRO A 81 21.28 -0.64 -11.80
C PRO A 81 20.78 -0.83 -13.24
N GLY A 82 19.86 0.03 -13.68
CA GLY A 82 19.20 -0.08 -14.98
C GLY A 82 17.86 -0.82 -14.97
N LEU A 83 17.44 -1.40 -13.83
CA LEU A 83 16.07 -1.86 -13.65
C LEU A 83 15.15 -0.65 -13.44
N GLY A 84 14.15 -0.54 -14.31
CA GLY A 84 13.11 0.48 -14.23
C GLY A 84 11.72 -0.11 -14.36
N MET A 85 10.73 0.60 -13.83
CA MET A 85 9.31 0.27 -13.94
C MET A 85 8.59 1.25 -14.86
N PHE A 86 7.87 0.72 -15.83
CA PHE A 86 6.95 1.48 -16.65
C PHE A 86 5.56 1.42 -16.03
N VAL A 87 4.98 2.60 -15.83
CA VAL A 87 3.62 2.78 -15.31
C VAL A 87 2.74 3.30 -16.43
N GLU A 88 1.65 2.61 -16.67
CA GLU A 88 0.61 2.97 -17.62
C GLU A 88 -0.73 3.01 -16.90
N VAL A 89 -1.50 4.08 -17.09
CA VAL A 89 -2.86 4.22 -16.54
C VAL A 89 -3.81 4.54 -17.68
N LYS A 90 -4.91 3.81 -17.72
CA LYS A 90 -6.03 4.05 -18.63
C LYS A 90 -7.28 4.42 -17.86
N ASP A 91 -8.08 5.31 -18.45
CA ASP A 91 -9.42 5.65 -17.99
C ASP A 91 -10.45 4.55 -18.37
N PRO A 92 -11.71 4.67 -17.92
CA PRO A 92 -12.77 3.70 -18.25
C PRO A 92 -13.08 3.58 -19.75
N GLU A 93 -12.70 4.58 -20.54
CA GLU A 93 -12.81 4.63 -22.01
C GLU A 93 -11.56 4.08 -22.73
N ASP A 94 -10.69 3.36 -22.01
CA ASP A 94 -9.46 2.74 -22.53
C ASP A 94 -8.40 3.74 -23.03
N LYS A 95 -8.57 5.04 -22.76
CA LYS A 95 -7.64 6.09 -23.14
C LYS A 95 -6.52 6.22 -22.10
N VAL A 96 -5.30 6.28 -22.62
CA VAL A 96 -4.09 6.39 -21.79
C VAL A 96 -3.99 7.80 -21.20
N ILE A 97 -4.11 7.91 -19.87
CA ILE A 97 -3.99 9.18 -19.14
C ILE A 97 -2.60 9.38 -18.52
N LEU A 98 -1.86 8.28 -18.28
CA LEU A 98 -0.46 8.32 -17.85
C LEU A 98 0.32 7.18 -18.51
N ALA A 99 1.50 7.47 -19.04
CA ALA A 99 2.43 6.47 -19.55
C ALA A 99 3.87 6.97 -19.37
N ARG A 100 4.57 6.46 -18.36
CA ARG A 100 5.92 6.93 -18.01
C ARG A 100 6.81 5.83 -17.46
N GLN A 101 8.09 5.92 -17.82
CA GLN A 101 9.15 5.10 -17.25
C GLN A 101 9.71 5.77 -15.99
N TYR A 102 9.83 4.99 -14.93
CA TYR A 102 10.43 5.36 -13.66
C TYR A 102 11.55 4.37 -13.29
N GLY A 103 12.22 4.62 -12.16
CA GLY A 103 13.25 3.74 -11.59
C GLY A 103 12.67 2.47 -10.96
N SER A 104 13.46 1.79 -10.14
CA SER A 104 13.01 0.61 -9.38
C SER A 104 12.06 0.94 -8.23
N GLU A 105 12.07 2.18 -7.74
CA GLU A 105 11.20 2.71 -6.71
C GLU A 105 10.78 4.13 -7.11
N GLY A 106 9.53 4.49 -6.84
CA GLY A 106 9.04 5.80 -7.20
C GLY A 106 7.60 6.08 -6.79
N ARG A 107 7.19 7.32 -7.06
CA ARG A 107 5.82 7.81 -6.86
C ARG A 107 5.31 8.40 -8.17
N PHE A 108 4.13 7.99 -8.58
CA PHE A 108 3.42 8.56 -9.71
C PHE A 108 2.09 9.16 -9.25
N THR A 109 1.56 10.08 -10.05
CA THR A 109 0.33 10.79 -9.74
C THR A 109 -0.43 11.02 -11.04
N PHE A 110 -1.74 10.78 -11.01
CA PHE A 110 -2.65 11.09 -12.11
C PHE A 110 -3.97 11.61 -11.55
N THR A 111 -4.77 12.25 -12.41
CA THR A 111 -6.12 12.72 -12.06
C THR A 111 -7.12 11.97 -12.92
N SER A 112 -8.14 11.40 -12.28
CA SER A 112 -9.32 10.85 -12.94
C SER A 112 -10.23 12.01 -13.38
N HIS A 113 -10.60 12.04 -14.65
CA HIS A 113 -11.56 13.02 -15.21
C HIS A 113 -12.92 12.38 -15.55
N THR A 114 -13.06 11.07 -15.32
CA THR A 114 -14.27 10.33 -15.64
C THR A 114 -14.43 9.23 -14.62
N PRO A 115 -15.56 9.15 -13.90
CA PRO A 115 -15.75 8.17 -12.86
C PRO A 115 -15.86 6.76 -13.46
N GLY A 116 -15.23 5.78 -12.83
CA GLY A 116 -15.35 4.38 -13.22
C GLY A 116 -14.07 3.57 -13.04
N GLU A 117 -14.04 2.44 -13.74
CA GLU A 117 -12.94 1.45 -13.67
C GLU A 117 -11.71 1.95 -14.43
N HIS A 118 -10.70 2.40 -13.69
CA HIS A 118 -9.40 2.74 -14.25
C HIS A 118 -8.49 1.53 -14.20
N GLN A 119 -7.69 1.35 -15.26
CA GLN A 119 -6.70 0.28 -15.33
C GLN A 119 -5.30 0.84 -15.09
N ILE A 120 -4.68 0.45 -13.97
CA ILE A 120 -3.33 0.84 -13.57
C ILE A 120 -2.39 -0.35 -13.80
N CYS A 121 -1.45 -0.22 -14.73
CA CYS A 121 -0.53 -1.29 -15.09
C CYS A 121 0.93 -0.94 -14.78
N LEU A 122 1.64 -1.89 -14.18
CA LEU A 122 3.08 -1.84 -13.94
C LEU A 122 3.76 -2.98 -14.69
N HIS A 123 4.88 -2.68 -15.36
CA HIS A 123 5.74 -3.68 -15.96
C HIS A 123 7.20 -3.23 -15.95
N SER A 124 8.15 -4.15 -15.82
CA SER A 124 9.57 -3.82 -15.90
C SER A 124 10.00 -3.66 -17.36
N ASN A 125 10.82 -2.64 -17.63
CA ASN A 125 11.43 -2.41 -18.96
C ASN A 125 12.85 -3.00 -19.03
N SER A 126 13.23 -3.85 -18.08
CA SER A 126 14.53 -4.51 -18.09
C SER A 126 14.42 -5.89 -18.70
N THR A 127 15.18 -6.13 -19.77
CA THR A 127 15.45 -7.46 -20.35
C THR A 127 16.85 -7.96 -19.97
N LYS A 128 17.57 -7.23 -19.11
CA LYS A 128 18.98 -7.49 -18.80
C LYS A 128 19.14 -8.37 -17.55
N PHE A 129 19.29 -9.66 -17.82
CA PHE A 129 20.27 -10.57 -17.20
C PHE A 129 20.15 -10.90 -15.71
N SER A 130 19.18 -10.39 -14.95
CA SER A 130 19.02 -10.72 -13.52
C SER A 130 18.37 -12.10 -13.26
N LEU A 131 17.63 -12.66 -14.23
CA LEU A 131 16.93 -13.94 -14.06
C LEU A 131 17.70 -15.19 -14.49
N PHE A 132 18.91 -15.11 -15.04
CA PHE A 132 19.69 -16.30 -15.43
C PHE A 132 20.06 -17.21 -14.23
N ALA A 133 19.87 -16.73 -12.98
CA ALA A 133 20.02 -17.49 -11.74
C ALA A 133 18.68 -17.80 -11.03
N GLY A 134 17.53 -17.64 -11.70
CA GLY A 134 16.22 -17.99 -11.13
C GLY A 134 15.68 -17.01 -10.09
N GLY A 135 16.13 -15.75 -10.08
CA GLY A 135 15.57 -14.68 -9.24
C GLY A 135 14.08 -14.42 -9.52
N MET A 136 13.44 -13.56 -8.74
CA MET A 136 12.07 -13.10 -9.00
C MET A 136 11.99 -11.62 -8.65
N LEU A 137 11.31 -10.79 -9.46
CA LEU A 137 11.04 -9.41 -9.05
C LEU A 137 9.83 -9.41 -8.14
N VAL A 138 9.99 -8.75 -7.00
CA VAL A 138 8.94 -8.58 -6.01
C VAL A 138 8.64 -7.10 -5.95
N SER A 139 7.39 -6.75 -6.22
CA SER A 139 6.92 -5.38 -6.24
C SER A 139 5.84 -5.17 -5.20
N GLY A 140 5.96 -4.08 -4.46
CA GLY A 140 4.91 -3.55 -3.62
C GLY A 140 4.36 -2.26 -4.25
N ALA A 141 3.04 -2.09 -4.25
CA ALA A 141 2.39 -0.84 -4.65
C ALA A 141 1.31 -0.44 -3.65
N THR A 142 1.12 0.87 -3.48
CA THR A 142 0.03 1.46 -2.69
C THR A 142 -0.68 2.54 -3.49
N TRP A 143 -2.00 2.62 -3.34
CA TRP A 143 -2.86 3.61 -3.97
C TRP A 143 -3.48 4.50 -2.89
N ASP A 144 -3.19 5.79 -2.93
CA ASP A 144 -3.83 6.80 -2.12
C ASP A 144 -4.84 7.56 -3.02
N LEU A 145 -6.13 7.31 -2.77
CA LEU A 145 -7.30 7.88 -3.45
C LEU A 145 -7.85 9.09 -2.69
#